data_AF-A0A0C3AYD8-F1
#
_entry.id   AF-A0A0C3AYD8-F1
#
_cell.length_a   1.000
_cell.length_b   1.000
_cell.length_c   1.000
_cell.angle_alpha   90.00
_cell.angle_beta   90.00
_cell.angle_gamma   90.00
#
_symmetry.space_group_name_H-M   'P 1'
#
loop_
_entity.id
_entity.type
_entity.pdbx_description
1 polymer ?
#
loop_
_entity_poly.entity_id
_entity_poly.type
_entity_poly.pdbx_seq_one_letter_code
_entity_poly.pdbx_strand_id
1 'polypeptide(L)'
;MDFGVVYHIENAPQFWAELHEILDVNSKEQLSIIDGAVKTFISFCTQYHELYLQTSLQLEHACSMLLESEIFSWHSERLSDIILSTAANDTNPHCELIVHSALLIYGRRNPAFLRSKTKWKPIFPILMDHVLTELDDDIGGNVDLGRGPANESGMGIPIEARLRSLAIGILYEACRVQKFDEEDLRMFDESFIERLFDLVELTRNVDDESLNYSVIKLIVALSEQFMVSTPPNQSADQKAARQKKERKHGSNRIIEVLMRRMHYSKTFGENLIFMLNRASDTEEDLVMQLLLLKILYLLFTTPGTQEYFYTNDLRVLVDVFLRELVDLPEESEALRHTYLRVLNPLLNNTQLKEAPFKNAQIRRTLQSLISNGNIRDITPTTRRLVERCLNSE
;
A
#
# COMPACT_ATOMS: atom_id res chain seq x y z
N MET A 1 -10.81 31.78 20.50
CA MET A 1 -12.21 31.59 20.89
C MET A 1 -13.04 32.11 19.74
N ASP A 2 -13.25 31.29 18.72
CA ASP A 2 -14.16 31.63 17.63
C ASP A 2 -15.57 31.24 18.07
N PHE A 3 -16.46 32.22 18.09
CA PHE A 3 -17.89 32.01 18.32
C PHE A 3 -18.47 31.30 17.09
N GLY A 4 -18.35 29.98 17.08
CA GLY A 4 -18.84 29.13 16.00
C GLY A 4 -20.36 29.19 15.87
N VAL A 5 -20.84 29.24 14.63
CA VAL A 5 -22.25 29.03 14.29
C VAL A 5 -22.67 27.68 14.89
N VAL A 6 -23.68 27.69 15.77
CA VAL A 6 -24.24 26.46 16.33
C VAL A 6 -25.22 25.89 15.31
N TYR A 7 -24.79 24.86 14.59
CA TYR A 7 -25.66 24.14 13.68
C TYR A 7 -26.60 23.22 14.49
N HIS A 8 -27.88 23.22 14.15
CA HIS A 8 -28.86 22.28 14.67
C HIS A 8 -29.36 21.41 13.51
N ILE A 9 -28.75 20.23 13.36
CA ILE A 9 -29.04 19.29 12.27
C ILE A 9 -29.95 18.17 12.77
N GLU A 10 -31.18 18.14 12.27
CA GLU A 10 -32.21 17.18 12.70
C GLU A 10 -32.26 15.91 11.84
N ASN A 11 -31.76 15.97 10.60
CA ASN A 11 -31.81 14.85 9.66
C ASN A 11 -30.68 14.87 8.62
N ALA A 12 -30.48 13.74 7.94
CA ALA A 12 -29.42 13.59 6.94
C ALA A 12 -29.56 14.53 5.72
N PRO A 13 -30.75 14.77 5.13
CA PRO A 13 -30.89 15.76 4.06
C PRO A 13 -30.41 17.16 4.44
N GLN A 14 -30.71 17.60 5.67
CA GLN A 14 -30.24 18.88 6.18
C GLN A 14 -28.71 18.89 6.31
N PHE A 15 -28.10 17.83 6.83
CA PHE A 15 -26.64 17.70 6.90
C PHE A 15 -25.98 17.92 5.53
N TRP A 16 -26.46 17.24 4.49
CA TRP A 16 -25.89 17.34 3.14
C TRP A 16 -26.12 18.70 2.48
N ALA A 17 -27.28 19.32 2.72
CA ALA A 17 -27.59 20.66 2.21
C ALA A 17 -26.66 21.71 2.83
N GLU A 18 -26.46 21.66 4.14
CA GLU A 18 -25.55 22.56 4.87
C GLU A 18 -24.09 22.35 4.42
N LEU A 19 -23.68 21.10 4.20
CA LEU A 19 -22.35 20.80 3.67
C LEU A 19 -22.13 21.43 2.29
N HIS A 20 -23.15 21.40 1.43
CA HIS A 20 -23.12 22.05 0.13
C HIS A 20 -23.07 23.58 0.28
N GLU A 21 -23.88 24.17 1.15
CA GLU A 21 -23.91 25.62 1.38
C GLU A 21 -22.58 26.16 1.93
N ILE A 22 -21.94 25.43 2.87
CA ILE A 22 -20.61 25.77 3.38
C ILE A 22 -19.57 25.85 2.26
N LEU A 23 -19.70 25.03 1.22
CA LEU A 23 -18.79 24.96 0.09
C LEU A 23 -19.20 25.87 -1.08
N ASP A 24 -20.42 26.44 -1.06
CA ASP A 24 -20.95 27.35 -2.08
C ASP A 24 -20.41 28.78 -1.89
N VAL A 25 -19.09 28.88 -1.90
CA VAL A 25 -18.36 30.14 -1.80
C VAL A 25 -17.75 30.46 -3.16
N ASN A 26 -17.93 31.70 -3.61
CA ASN A 26 -17.35 32.13 -4.89
C ASN A 26 -15.81 32.13 -4.81
N SER A 27 -15.15 31.49 -5.78
CA SER A 27 -13.69 31.36 -5.85
C SER A 27 -12.91 32.68 -5.85
N LYS A 28 -13.59 33.80 -6.15
CA LYS A 28 -13.04 35.17 -6.19
C LYS A 28 -13.21 35.94 -4.88
N GLU A 29 -13.81 35.33 -3.86
CA GLU A 29 -13.96 35.94 -2.54
C GLU A 29 -12.59 36.14 -1.84
N GLN A 30 -12.62 36.85 -0.71
CA GLN A 30 -11.41 37.05 0.10
C GLN A 30 -10.86 35.71 0.61
N LEU A 31 -9.53 35.55 0.59
CA LEU A 31 -8.86 34.32 1.03
C LEU A 31 -9.25 33.91 2.46
N SER A 32 -9.55 34.86 3.36
CA SER A 32 -10.01 34.56 4.72
C SER A 32 -11.37 33.86 4.75
N ILE A 33 -12.27 34.17 3.81
CA ILE A 33 -13.58 33.54 3.69
C ILE A 33 -13.40 32.11 3.15
N ILE A 34 -12.54 31.94 2.16
CA ILE A 34 -12.21 30.64 1.56
C ILE A 34 -11.56 29.71 2.61
N ASP A 35 -10.59 30.22 3.37
CA ASP A 35 -9.97 29.48 4.47
C ASP A 35 -10.99 29.12 5.56
N GLY A 36 -11.90 30.06 5.86
CA GLY A 36 -13.00 29.89 6.81
C GLY A 36 -13.97 28.80 6.37
N ALA A 37 -14.30 28.72 5.08
CA ALA A 37 -15.19 27.71 4.53
C ALA A 37 -14.63 26.29 4.73
N VAL A 38 -13.36 26.07 4.42
CA VAL A 38 -12.71 24.75 4.62
C VAL A 38 -12.62 24.39 6.11
N LYS A 39 -12.26 25.34 6.98
CA LYS A 39 -12.22 25.10 8.43
C LYS A 39 -13.61 24.79 8.98
N THR A 40 -14.64 25.48 8.49
CA THR A 40 -16.04 25.25 8.88
C THR A 40 -16.50 23.88 8.39
N PHE A 41 -16.18 23.50 7.15
CA PHE A 41 -16.43 22.16 6.61
C PHE A 41 -15.80 21.07 7.48
N ILE A 42 -14.51 21.21 7.83
CA ILE A 42 -13.81 20.24 8.67
C ILE A 42 -14.46 20.16 10.05
N SER A 43 -14.73 21.30 10.69
CA SER A 43 -15.38 21.36 12.00
C SER A 43 -16.78 20.75 11.98
N PHE A 44 -17.56 21.02 10.92
CA PHE A 44 -18.91 20.52 10.76
C PHE A 44 -18.93 19.00 10.58
N CYS A 45 -18.08 18.47 9.70
CA CYS A 45 -17.89 17.02 9.56
C CYS A 45 -17.41 16.38 10.87
N THR A 46 -16.46 17.02 11.58
CA THR A 46 -15.94 16.54 12.88
C THR A 46 -17.03 16.44 13.94
N GLN A 47 -18.01 17.35 13.93
CA GLN A 47 -19.12 17.32 14.88
C GLN A 47 -20.16 16.23 14.56
N TYR A 48 -20.34 15.91 13.28
CA TYR A 48 -21.49 15.13 12.80
C TYR A 48 -21.15 13.78 12.18
N HIS A 49 -19.86 13.40 12.08
CA HIS A 49 -19.45 12.18 11.38
C HIS A 49 -20.04 10.90 12.00
N GLU A 50 -20.22 10.83 13.31
CA GLU A 50 -20.82 9.68 13.99
C GLU A 50 -22.30 9.49 13.64
N LEU A 51 -22.99 10.54 13.21
CA LEU A 51 -24.41 10.51 12.87
C LEU A 51 -24.65 10.32 11.38
N TYR A 52 -23.87 11.01 10.54
CA TYR A 52 -24.17 11.11 9.11
C TYR A 52 -23.04 10.59 8.19
N LEU A 53 -21.83 10.33 8.72
CA LEU A 53 -20.66 9.82 7.97
C LEU A 53 -20.13 8.50 8.56
N GLN A 54 -21.05 7.61 8.93
CA GLN A 54 -20.75 6.33 9.57
C GLN A 54 -20.04 5.36 8.62
N THR A 55 -20.47 5.36 7.35
CA THR A 55 -19.91 4.47 6.33
C THR A 55 -18.75 5.14 5.58
N SER A 56 -17.84 4.34 5.04
CA SER A 56 -16.75 4.82 4.19
C SER A 56 -17.26 5.57 2.97
N LEU A 57 -18.35 5.10 2.35
CA LEU A 57 -18.94 5.72 1.18
C LEU A 57 -19.48 7.14 1.49
N GLN A 58 -20.12 7.33 2.63
CA GLN A 58 -20.59 8.64 3.06
C GLN A 58 -19.41 9.58 3.33
N LEU A 59 -18.38 9.09 4.04
CA LEU A 59 -17.20 9.89 4.32
C LEU A 59 -16.44 10.27 3.04
N GLU A 60 -16.28 9.33 2.11
CA GLU A 60 -15.68 9.56 0.80
C GLU A 60 -16.50 10.56 -0.01
N HIS A 61 -17.83 10.47 0.02
CA HIS A 61 -18.70 11.43 -0.65
C HIS A 61 -18.54 12.84 -0.09
N ALA A 62 -18.55 13.01 1.23
CA ALA A 62 -18.32 14.30 1.88
C ALA A 62 -16.96 14.89 1.52
N CYS A 63 -15.88 14.11 1.61
CA CYS A 63 -14.56 14.56 1.20
C CYS A 63 -14.48 14.88 -0.30
N SER A 64 -15.18 14.11 -1.16
CA SER A 64 -15.24 14.39 -2.59
C SER A 64 -15.94 15.70 -2.89
N MET A 65 -17.02 16.04 -2.17
CA MET A 65 -17.69 17.35 -2.30
C MET A 65 -16.71 18.51 -2.03
N LEU A 66 -15.88 18.40 -0.98
CA LEU A 66 -14.84 19.40 -0.71
C LEU A 66 -13.82 19.47 -1.86
N LEU A 67 -13.28 18.33 -2.28
CA LEU A 67 -12.21 18.28 -3.28
C LEU A 67 -12.65 18.65 -4.69
N GLU A 68 -13.94 18.51 -5.00
CA GLU A 68 -14.55 18.85 -6.29
C GLU A 68 -15.21 20.25 -6.27
N SER A 69 -15.23 20.92 -5.12
CA SER A 69 -15.78 22.26 -4.98
C SER A 69 -15.03 23.29 -5.84
N GLU A 70 -15.73 24.37 -6.22
CA GLU A 70 -15.13 25.46 -6.99
C GLU A 70 -13.93 26.05 -6.24
N ILE A 71 -14.07 26.36 -4.94
CA ILE A 71 -12.97 26.92 -4.14
C ILE A 71 -11.71 26.03 -4.15
N PHE A 72 -11.88 24.70 -4.13
CA PHE A 72 -10.74 23.77 -4.14
C PHE A 72 -10.10 23.67 -5.50
N SER A 73 -10.88 23.73 -6.58
CA SER A 73 -10.33 23.76 -7.95
C SER A 73 -9.41 24.97 -8.20
N TRP A 74 -9.73 26.14 -7.63
CA TRP A 74 -8.95 27.38 -7.82
C TRP A 74 -7.83 27.58 -6.80
N HIS A 75 -8.00 27.07 -5.57
CA HIS A 75 -7.07 27.31 -4.45
C HIS A 75 -6.50 26.01 -3.84
N SER A 76 -6.38 24.95 -4.64
CA SER A 76 -5.99 23.60 -4.18
C SER A 76 -4.71 23.58 -3.34
N GLU A 77 -3.66 24.32 -3.73
CA GLU A 77 -2.41 24.37 -2.97
C GLU A 77 -2.64 24.94 -1.56
N ARG A 78 -3.30 26.09 -1.47
CA ARG A 78 -3.59 26.77 -0.19
C ARG A 78 -4.48 25.91 0.71
N LEU A 79 -5.55 25.35 0.15
CA LEU A 79 -6.50 24.55 0.93
C LEU A 79 -5.88 23.22 1.36
N SER A 80 -5.05 22.61 0.51
CA SER A 80 -4.29 21.42 0.91
C SER A 80 -3.31 21.72 2.05
N ASP A 81 -2.69 22.90 2.06
CA ASP A 81 -1.81 23.33 3.16
C ASP A 81 -2.58 23.55 4.47
N ILE A 82 -3.82 24.06 4.40
CA ILE A 82 -4.69 24.15 5.57
C ILE A 82 -4.98 22.75 6.11
N ILE A 83 -5.42 21.81 5.26
CA ILE A 83 -5.73 20.43 5.66
C ILE A 83 -4.50 19.73 6.26
N LEU A 84 -3.33 19.87 5.62
CA LEU A 84 -2.06 19.34 6.13
C LEU A 84 -1.68 19.97 7.48
N SER A 85 -1.86 21.29 7.63
CA SER A 85 -1.59 21.97 8.89
C SER A 85 -2.54 21.53 10.00
N THR A 86 -3.81 21.27 9.69
CA THR A 86 -4.78 20.74 10.65
C THR A 86 -4.39 19.32 11.04
N ALA A 87 -4.07 18.44 10.08
CA ALA A 87 -3.63 17.07 10.34
C ALA A 87 -2.35 17.00 11.20
N ALA A 88 -1.46 17.99 11.09
CA ALA A 88 -0.21 18.02 11.86
C ALA A 88 -0.34 18.58 13.28
N ASN A 89 -1.41 19.34 13.58
CA ASN A 89 -1.52 20.11 14.82
C ASN A 89 -2.76 19.78 15.66
N ASP A 90 -3.83 19.27 15.05
CA ASP A 90 -5.02 18.83 15.78
C ASP A 90 -4.78 17.43 16.37
N THR A 91 -5.30 17.19 17.57
CA THR A 91 -5.18 15.90 18.30
C THR A 91 -6.54 15.25 18.51
N ASN A 92 -7.60 15.87 17.98
CA ASN A 92 -8.95 15.31 18.03
C ASN A 92 -9.07 14.19 16.98
N PRO A 93 -9.28 12.93 17.38
CA PRO A 93 -9.36 11.79 16.45
C PRO A 93 -10.50 11.94 15.43
N HIS A 94 -11.58 12.65 15.80
CA HIS A 94 -12.69 12.96 14.89
C HIS A 94 -12.28 13.94 13.79
N CYS A 95 -11.43 14.92 14.12
CA CYS A 95 -10.88 15.86 13.13
C CYS A 95 -9.88 15.15 12.22
N GLU A 96 -8.96 14.39 12.82
CA GLU A 96 -7.98 13.55 12.12
C GLU A 96 -8.65 12.62 11.10
N LEU A 97 -9.78 12.00 11.46
CA LEU A 97 -10.54 11.13 10.57
C LEU A 97 -10.96 11.87 9.28
N ILE A 98 -11.48 13.09 9.40
CA ILE A 98 -11.91 13.90 8.26
C ILE A 98 -10.70 14.33 7.42
N VAL A 99 -9.67 14.88 8.05
CA VAL A 99 -8.51 15.41 7.31
C VAL A 99 -7.69 14.30 6.66
N HIS A 100 -7.45 13.17 7.34
CA HIS A 100 -6.77 12.02 6.75
C HIS A 100 -7.57 11.42 5.59
N SER A 101 -8.90 11.37 5.68
CA SER A 101 -9.74 10.90 4.57
C SER A 101 -9.64 11.82 3.35
N ALA A 102 -9.72 13.14 3.55
CA ALA A 102 -9.56 14.11 2.48
C ALA A 102 -8.15 14.03 1.85
N LEU A 103 -7.10 13.91 2.67
CA LEU A 103 -5.72 13.78 2.21
C LEU A 103 -5.48 12.50 1.41
N LEU A 104 -6.04 11.37 1.83
CA LEU A 104 -5.90 10.09 1.12
C LEU A 104 -6.57 10.16 -0.25
N ILE A 105 -7.81 10.64 -0.32
CA ILE A 105 -8.55 10.78 -1.58
C ILE A 105 -7.83 11.76 -2.50
N TYR A 106 -7.39 12.91 -1.98
CA TYR A 106 -6.68 13.91 -2.76
C TYR A 106 -5.32 13.38 -3.26
N GLY A 107 -4.57 12.67 -2.43
CA GLY A 107 -3.28 12.07 -2.78
C GLY A 107 -3.39 10.99 -3.87
N ARG A 108 -4.45 10.18 -3.85
CA ARG A 108 -4.75 9.19 -4.90
C ARG A 108 -5.09 9.85 -6.24
N ARG A 109 -5.89 10.91 -6.22
CA ARG A 109 -6.26 11.69 -7.42
C ARG A 109 -5.09 12.51 -7.96
N ASN A 110 -4.22 13.01 -7.09
CA ASN A 110 -3.12 13.89 -7.44
C ASN A 110 -1.80 13.40 -6.82
N PRO A 111 -1.14 12.38 -7.40
CA PRO A 111 0.09 11.83 -6.85
C PRO A 111 1.19 12.88 -6.64
N ALA A 112 1.26 13.93 -7.46
CA ALA A 112 2.23 15.02 -7.29
C ALA A 112 2.17 15.69 -5.90
N PHE A 113 1.00 15.74 -5.26
CA PHE A 113 0.81 16.28 -3.92
C PHE A 113 1.64 15.53 -2.86
N LEU A 114 1.78 14.22 -3.02
CA LEU A 114 2.55 13.36 -2.13
C LEU A 114 4.06 13.51 -2.34
N ARG A 115 4.57 14.21 -3.35
CA ARG A 115 6.03 14.32 -3.60
C ARG A 115 6.75 15.26 -2.63
N SER A 116 6.03 16.17 -1.98
CA SER A 116 6.63 17.20 -1.13
C SER A 116 7.04 16.65 0.24
N LYS A 117 8.28 16.16 0.35
CA LYS A 117 8.83 15.62 1.61
C LYS A 117 8.67 16.58 2.79
N THR A 118 8.88 17.87 2.58
CA THR A 118 8.83 18.88 3.65
C THR A 118 7.43 19.04 4.23
N LYS A 119 6.39 18.99 3.39
CA LYS A 119 4.99 19.09 3.82
C LYS A 119 4.53 17.85 4.60
N TRP A 120 5.02 16.66 4.22
CA TRP A 120 4.60 15.38 4.79
C TRP A 120 5.42 14.91 6.00
N LYS A 121 6.66 15.37 6.14
CA LYS A 121 7.55 15.03 7.25
C LYS A 121 6.93 15.14 8.66
N PRO A 122 6.16 16.20 9.01
CA PRO A 122 5.54 16.27 10.34
C PRO A 122 4.36 15.30 10.54
N ILE A 123 3.73 14.83 9.46
CA ILE A 123 2.54 13.99 9.51
C ILE A 123 2.90 12.51 9.62
N PHE A 124 4.01 12.06 9.00
CA PHE A 124 4.39 10.64 9.04
C PHE A 124 4.47 10.04 10.44
N PRO A 125 5.07 10.68 11.46
CA PRO A 125 5.06 10.14 12.82
C PRO A 125 3.65 9.93 13.37
N ILE A 126 2.73 10.87 13.13
CA ILE A 126 1.33 10.78 13.57
C ILE A 126 0.63 9.57 12.91
N LEU A 127 0.82 9.39 11.61
CA LEU A 127 0.29 8.22 10.89
C LEU A 127 0.88 6.92 11.44
N MET A 128 2.17 6.89 11.74
CA MET A 128 2.82 5.73 12.33
C MET A 128 2.28 5.41 13.72
N ASP A 129 1.99 6.41 14.55
CA ASP A 129 1.41 6.21 15.87
C ASP A 129 0.02 5.53 15.80
N HIS A 130 -0.82 5.88 14.82
CA HIS A 130 -2.09 5.18 14.59
C HIS A 130 -1.91 3.71 14.19
N VAL A 131 -0.83 3.37 13.49
CA VAL A 131 -0.50 1.98 13.13
C VAL A 131 -0.02 1.22 14.37
N LEU A 132 0.83 1.86 15.18
CA LEU A 132 1.41 1.27 16.38
C LEU A 132 0.40 1.08 17.51
N THR A 133 -0.64 1.92 17.56
CA THR A 133 -1.70 1.83 18.57
C THR A 133 -2.26 0.40 18.63
N GLU A 134 -2.25 -0.20 19.82
CA GLU A 134 -2.88 -1.49 20.08
C GLU A 134 -4.38 -1.30 20.18
N LEU A 135 -5.16 -2.17 19.54
CA LEU A 135 -6.62 -2.21 19.68
C LEU A 135 -7.00 -3.60 20.15
N ASP A 136 -7.99 -3.67 21.03
CA ASP A 136 -8.49 -4.93 21.56
C ASP A 136 -8.89 -5.87 20.41
N ASP A 137 -8.41 -7.12 20.53
CA ASP A 137 -8.32 -8.12 19.45
C ASP A 137 -9.68 -8.49 18.81
N ASP A 138 -10.80 -8.26 19.49
CA ASP A 138 -12.14 -8.57 18.97
C ASP A 138 -12.66 -7.54 17.95
N ILE A 139 -12.01 -6.37 17.83
CA ILE A 139 -12.56 -5.24 17.07
C ILE A 139 -11.68 -4.88 15.86
N GLY A 140 -10.37 -5.09 15.95
CA GLY A 140 -9.41 -4.72 14.90
C GLY A 140 -9.51 -5.51 13.59
N GLY A 141 -10.24 -6.63 13.59
CA GLY A 141 -10.52 -7.42 12.40
C GLY A 141 -11.81 -7.00 11.68
N ASN A 142 -12.84 -6.59 12.40
CA ASN A 142 -14.18 -6.44 11.81
C ASN A 142 -14.41 -5.03 11.24
N VAL A 143 -13.48 -4.56 10.41
CA VAL A 143 -13.47 -3.21 9.84
C VAL A 143 -14.26 -3.21 8.53
N ASP A 144 -15.58 -3.36 8.60
CA ASP A 144 -16.46 -3.22 7.43
C ASP A 144 -16.36 -1.79 6.83
N LEU A 145 -15.49 -1.60 5.83
CA LEU A 145 -15.46 -0.39 5.03
C LEU A 145 -16.54 -0.37 3.93
N GLY A 146 -17.42 -1.37 3.87
CA GLY A 146 -18.62 -1.31 3.06
C GLY A 146 -19.29 -2.66 2.86
N ARG A 147 -20.44 -2.85 3.53
CA ARG A 147 -21.72 -3.41 3.03
C ARG A 147 -22.25 -4.54 3.93
N GLY A 148 -22.82 -4.22 5.09
CA GLY A 148 -23.68 -5.18 5.81
C GLY A 148 -24.14 -4.67 7.17
N PRO A 149 -25.26 -5.17 7.71
CA PRO A 149 -25.90 -4.58 8.88
C PRO A 149 -25.02 -4.73 10.12
N ALA A 150 -25.17 -3.76 11.02
CA ALA A 150 -24.64 -3.73 12.38
C ALA A 150 -24.23 -5.11 12.91
N ASN A 151 -22.97 -5.25 13.31
CA ASN A 151 -22.55 -6.27 14.25
C ASN A 151 -23.63 -6.41 15.34
N GLU A 152 -23.95 -7.65 15.71
CA GLU A 152 -24.96 -7.98 16.73
C GLU A 152 -24.72 -7.28 18.10
N SER A 153 -23.57 -6.64 18.27
CA SER A 153 -23.18 -5.81 19.42
C SER A 153 -23.59 -4.34 19.34
N GLY A 154 -24.12 -3.85 18.22
CA GLY A 154 -24.55 -2.45 18.06
C GLY A 154 -23.45 -1.38 18.17
N MET A 155 -22.18 -1.77 18.34
CA MET A 155 -21.04 -0.86 18.34
C MET A 155 -20.45 -0.76 16.94
N GLY A 156 -20.37 0.46 16.41
CA GLY A 156 -19.67 0.76 15.17
C GLY A 156 -18.16 0.50 15.27
N ILE A 157 -17.47 0.56 14.13
CA ILE A 157 -16.02 0.43 14.06
C ILE A 157 -15.37 1.56 14.89
N PRO A 158 -14.46 1.27 15.84
CA PRO A 158 -13.76 2.28 16.61
C PRO A 158 -13.01 3.24 15.70
N ILE A 159 -12.95 4.49 16.12
CA ILE A 159 -12.32 5.54 15.33
C ILE A 159 -10.84 5.25 15.09
N GLU A 160 -10.17 4.63 16.05
CA GLU A 160 -8.77 4.24 15.98
C GLU A 160 -8.52 3.20 14.87
N ALA A 161 -9.45 2.26 14.65
CA ALA A 161 -9.34 1.28 13.58
C ALA A 161 -9.50 1.94 12.20
N ARG A 162 -10.39 2.93 12.10
CA ARG A 162 -10.57 3.73 10.87
C ARG A 162 -9.33 4.58 10.59
N LEU A 163 -8.80 5.26 11.62
CA LEU A 163 -7.57 6.06 11.54
C LEU A 163 -6.36 5.20 11.14
N ARG A 164 -6.21 3.99 11.69
CA ARG A 164 -5.17 3.04 11.27
C ARG A 164 -5.27 2.73 9.78
N SER A 165 -6.48 2.42 9.30
CA SER A 165 -6.70 2.07 7.88
C SER A 165 -6.34 3.22 6.95
N LEU A 166 -6.72 4.45 7.32
CA LEU A 166 -6.33 5.67 6.61
C LEU A 166 -4.81 5.90 6.65
N ALA A 167 -4.19 5.74 7.82
CA ALA A 167 -2.76 5.91 7.99
C ALA A 167 -1.94 4.95 7.12
N ILE A 168 -2.31 3.66 7.11
CA ILE A 168 -1.70 2.65 6.24
C ILE A 168 -1.86 3.05 4.77
N GLY A 169 -3.06 3.47 4.37
CA GLY A 169 -3.34 3.92 3.01
C GLY A 169 -2.46 5.10 2.59
N ILE A 170 -2.36 6.13 3.43
CA ILE A 170 -1.53 7.32 3.13
C ILE A 170 -0.05 6.95 3.07
N LEU A 171 0.44 6.16 4.03
CA LEU A 171 1.84 5.70 4.04
C LEU A 171 2.16 4.88 2.79
N TYR A 172 1.23 4.02 2.33
CA TYR A 172 1.39 3.26 1.10
C TYR A 172 1.50 4.17 -0.13
N GLU A 173 0.60 5.13 -0.29
CA GLU A 173 0.66 6.06 -1.43
C GLU A 173 1.92 6.93 -1.39
N ALA A 174 2.36 7.36 -0.19
CA ALA A 174 3.62 8.06 -0.02
C ALA A 174 4.81 7.20 -0.45
N CYS A 175 4.85 5.91 -0.08
CA CYS A 175 5.89 4.98 -0.50
C CYS A 175 5.89 4.69 -2.01
N ARG A 176 4.76 4.84 -2.71
CA ARG A 176 4.73 4.67 -4.18
C ARG A 176 5.28 5.86 -4.93
N VAL A 177 5.05 7.06 -4.38
CA VAL A 177 5.30 8.32 -5.08
C VAL A 177 6.64 8.95 -4.69
N GLN A 178 6.99 8.88 -3.40
CA GLN A 178 8.23 9.45 -2.89
C GLN A 178 9.38 8.45 -3.05
N LYS A 179 10.60 9.00 -3.15
CA LYS A 179 11.84 8.23 -3.05
C LYS A 179 12.51 8.59 -1.73
N PHE A 180 12.40 7.71 -0.74
CA PHE A 180 12.97 7.94 0.57
C PHE A 180 14.47 7.73 0.55
N ASP A 181 15.22 8.62 1.19
CA ASP A 181 16.65 8.40 1.41
C ASP A 181 16.86 7.52 2.65
N GLU A 182 18.12 7.20 2.95
CA GLU A 182 18.45 6.36 4.10
C GLU A 182 18.02 7.00 5.43
N GLU A 183 18.01 8.34 5.54
CA GLU A 183 17.62 9.04 6.76
C GLU A 183 16.11 8.98 6.97
N ASP A 184 15.33 9.23 5.93
CA ASP A 184 13.88 9.10 5.95
C ASP A 184 13.49 7.65 6.32
N LEU A 185 14.14 6.65 5.73
CA LEU A 185 13.84 5.23 6.00
C LEU A 185 14.15 4.79 7.44
N ARG A 186 14.90 5.57 8.22
CA ARG A 186 15.12 5.26 9.65
C ARG A 186 13.86 5.38 10.50
N MET A 187 12.86 6.16 10.06
CA MET A 187 11.59 6.25 10.79
C MET A 187 10.86 4.89 10.80
N PHE A 188 11.01 4.09 9.73
CA PHE A 188 10.50 2.73 9.64
C PHE A 188 11.49 1.76 10.30
N ASP A 189 11.51 1.77 11.62
CA ASP A 189 12.35 0.89 12.42
C ASP A 189 11.85 -0.56 12.47
N GLU A 190 12.60 -1.43 13.14
CA GLU A 190 12.24 -2.84 13.24
C GLU A 190 10.90 -3.04 13.98
N SER A 191 10.59 -2.21 14.98
CA SER A 191 9.35 -2.33 15.78
C SER A 191 8.11 -2.02 14.95
N PHE A 192 8.18 -0.99 14.09
CA PHE A 192 7.11 -0.67 13.16
C PHE A 192 6.87 -1.80 12.16
N ILE A 193 7.95 -2.37 11.60
CA ILE A 193 7.86 -3.48 10.65
C ILE A 193 7.28 -4.73 11.32
N GLU A 194 7.69 -5.04 12.56
CA GLU A 194 7.12 -6.14 13.34
C GLU A 194 5.62 -5.95 13.55
N ARG A 195 5.19 -4.73 13.91
CA ARG A 195 3.77 -4.41 14.05
C ARG A 195 2.98 -4.63 12.77
N LEU A 196 3.53 -4.27 11.60
CA LEU A 196 2.87 -4.52 10.32
C LEU A 196 2.66 -6.02 10.08
N PHE A 197 3.66 -6.85 10.35
CA PHE A 197 3.49 -8.30 10.23
C PHE A 197 2.50 -8.84 11.26
N ASP A 198 2.46 -8.31 12.49
CA ASP A 198 1.47 -8.70 13.48
C ASP A 198 0.05 -8.38 13.01
N LEU A 199 -0.17 -7.20 12.41
CA LEU A 199 -1.47 -6.83 11.83
C LEU A 199 -1.92 -7.81 10.72
N VAL A 200 -1.01 -8.28 9.88
CA VAL A 200 -1.32 -9.30 8.86
C VAL A 200 -1.75 -10.62 9.49
N GLU A 201 -1.10 -11.04 10.58
CA GLU A 201 -1.42 -12.31 11.24
C GLU A 201 -2.69 -12.23 12.10
N LEU A 202 -2.94 -11.09 12.75
CA LEU A 202 -4.17 -10.83 13.51
C LEU A 202 -5.41 -10.84 12.60
N THR A 203 -5.25 -10.48 11.33
CA THR A 203 -6.34 -10.45 10.35
C THR A 203 -6.54 -11.78 9.60
N ARG A 204 -5.91 -12.88 10.03
CA ARG A 204 -5.99 -14.19 9.35
C ARG A 204 -7.41 -14.75 9.26
N ASN A 205 -8.20 -14.64 10.33
CA ASN A 205 -9.53 -15.24 10.45
C ASN A 205 -10.66 -14.22 10.22
N VAL A 206 -10.31 -13.06 9.66
CA VAL A 206 -11.23 -11.98 9.39
C VAL A 206 -11.75 -12.12 7.98
N ASP A 207 -13.07 -12.10 7.80
CA ASP A 207 -13.68 -12.24 6.47
C ASP A 207 -13.40 -11.02 5.57
N ASP A 208 -13.29 -9.82 6.15
CA ASP A 208 -12.87 -8.64 5.41
C ASP A 208 -11.33 -8.55 5.26
N GLU A 209 -10.87 -8.78 4.04
CA GLU A 209 -9.46 -8.75 3.66
C GLU A 209 -8.93 -7.32 3.42
N SER A 210 -9.77 -6.27 3.53
CA SER A 210 -9.44 -4.88 3.18
C SER A 210 -8.22 -4.33 3.95
N LEU A 211 -8.22 -4.48 5.28
CA LEU A 211 -7.12 -4.06 6.15
C LEU A 211 -5.88 -4.91 5.88
N ASN A 212 -6.05 -6.24 5.81
CA ASN A 212 -4.96 -7.18 5.56
C ASN A 212 -4.20 -6.82 4.27
N TYR A 213 -4.93 -6.62 3.17
CA TYR A 213 -4.34 -6.26 1.88
C TYR A 213 -3.68 -4.88 1.91
N SER A 214 -4.28 -3.92 2.62
CA SER A 214 -3.69 -2.58 2.78
C SER A 214 -2.35 -2.63 3.53
N VAL A 215 -2.27 -3.45 4.58
CA VAL A 215 -1.02 -3.68 5.32
C VAL A 215 0.03 -4.36 4.43
N ILE A 216 -0.34 -5.41 3.69
CA ILE A 216 0.58 -6.09 2.77
C ILE A 216 1.08 -5.13 1.69
N LYS A 217 0.20 -4.33 1.09
CA LYS A 217 0.54 -3.27 0.12
C LYS A 217 1.60 -2.33 0.69
N LEU A 218 1.46 -1.89 1.94
CA LEU A 218 2.46 -1.07 2.63
C LEU A 218 3.78 -1.81 2.84
N ILE A 219 3.76 -3.06 3.32
CA ILE A 219 4.97 -3.88 3.52
C ILE A 219 5.77 -4.00 2.21
N VAL A 220 5.10 -4.32 1.09
CA VAL A 220 5.81 -4.53 -0.19
C VAL A 220 6.29 -3.22 -0.81
N ALA A 221 5.57 -2.11 -0.59
CA ALA A 221 6.04 -0.79 -0.98
C ALA A 221 7.28 -0.36 -0.18
N LEU A 222 7.29 -0.56 1.14
CA LEU A 222 8.47 -0.30 1.99
C LEU A 222 9.66 -1.17 1.62
N SER A 223 9.43 -2.45 1.35
CA SER A 223 10.45 -3.38 0.86
C SER A 223 11.12 -2.85 -0.41
N GLU A 224 10.34 -2.28 -1.34
CA GLU A 224 10.86 -1.67 -2.56
C GLU A 224 11.73 -0.44 -2.26
N GLN A 225 11.29 0.43 -1.36
CA GLN A 225 12.06 1.59 -0.93
C GLN A 225 13.41 1.19 -0.33
N PHE A 226 13.45 0.19 0.57
CA PHE A 226 14.72 -0.32 1.10
C PHE A 226 15.62 -0.91 0.01
N MET A 227 15.04 -1.59 -0.98
CA MET A 227 15.78 -2.14 -2.10
C MET A 227 16.41 -1.05 -2.98
N VAL A 228 15.68 0.03 -3.27
CA VAL A 228 16.12 1.12 -4.16
C VAL A 228 17.08 2.07 -3.46
N SER A 229 16.94 2.27 -2.16
CA SER A 229 17.83 3.15 -1.37
C SER A 229 19.17 2.51 -1.05
N THR A 230 19.33 1.20 -1.29
CA THR A 230 20.63 0.54 -1.22
C THR A 230 21.45 0.92 -2.46
N PRO A 231 22.59 1.65 -2.33
CA PRO A 231 23.37 2.04 -3.48
C PRO A 231 23.93 0.82 -4.22
N PRO A 232 23.85 0.76 -5.56
CA PRO A 232 24.46 -0.33 -6.32
C PRO A 232 25.99 -0.22 -6.19
N ASN A 233 26.57 -1.09 -5.36
CA ASN A 233 27.99 -1.36 -5.14
C ASN A 233 29.00 -0.36 -5.73
N GLN A 234 29.70 0.32 -4.82
CA GLN A 234 31.05 0.82 -5.09
C GLN A 234 31.91 -0.33 -5.65
N SER A 235 32.71 0.02 -6.67
CA SER A 235 33.55 -0.80 -7.53
C SER A 235 34.27 -2.00 -6.90
N ALA A 236 34.49 -3.01 -7.74
CA ALA A 236 34.93 -4.38 -7.48
C ALA A 236 36.32 -4.59 -6.81
N ASP A 237 36.99 -3.57 -6.25
CA ASP A 237 38.40 -3.66 -5.82
C ASP A 237 38.63 -3.86 -4.30
N GLN A 238 37.59 -4.06 -3.48
CA GLN A 238 37.77 -4.28 -2.03
C GLN A 238 37.20 -5.60 -1.50
N LYS A 239 37.19 -6.64 -2.34
CA LYS A 239 36.60 -7.96 -2.02
C LYS A 239 37.27 -8.77 -0.90
N ALA A 240 38.44 -8.39 -0.40
CA ALA A 240 39.19 -9.21 0.56
C ALA A 240 39.02 -8.82 2.05
N ALA A 241 38.72 -7.56 2.37
CA ALA A 241 38.70 -7.09 3.76
C ALA A 241 37.30 -7.00 4.39
N ARG A 242 36.25 -7.20 3.59
CA ARG A 242 34.87 -6.83 3.94
C ARG A 242 33.88 -7.99 4.07
N GLN A 243 34.30 -9.23 3.80
CA GLN A 243 33.46 -10.43 3.98
C GLN A 243 32.99 -10.68 5.43
N LYS A 244 33.57 -10.00 6.43
CA LYS A 244 33.12 -10.07 7.84
C LYS A 244 32.32 -8.85 8.34
N LYS A 245 32.24 -7.75 7.57
CA LYS A 245 31.55 -6.51 7.96
C LYS A 245 30.44 -6.06 7.00
N GLU A 246 30.32 -6.64 5.81
CA GLU A 246 29.31 -6.27 4.79
C GLU A 246 27.95 -6.98 4.91
N ARG A 247 27.72 -7.80 5.94
CA ARG A 247 26.38 -8.37 6.20
C ARG A 247 25.40 -7.40 6.90
N LYS A 248 25.77 -6.14 7.16
CA LYS A 248 25.02 -5.29 8.10
C LYS A 248 24.44 -3.97 7.56
N HIS A 249 24.72 -3.53 6.33
CA HIS A 249 24.29 -2.20 5.84
C HIS A 249 23.92 -2.17 4.34
N GLY A 250 23.21 -3.18 3.86
CA GLY A 250 22.64 -3.20 2.50
C GLY A 250 21.48 -4.18 2.38
N SER A 251 20.82 -4.43 3.51
CA SER A 251 19.82 -5.46 3.70
C SER A 251 18.45 -4.82 3.76
N ASN A 252 17.52 -5.39 3.01
CA ASN A 252 16.13 -5.01 3.10
C ASN A 252 15.63 -5.37 4.51
N ARG A 253 15.37 -4.36 5.35
CA ARG A 253 14.97 -4.55 6.75
C ARG A 253 13.68 -5.36 6.89
N ILE A 254 12.77 -5.29 5.91
CA ILE A 254 11.57 -6.15 5.86
C ILE A 254 11.98 -7.63 5.84
N ILE A 255 12.96 -7.99 5.01
CA ILE A 255 13.47 -9.37 4.92
C ILE A 255 14.20 -9.76 6.21
N GLU A 256 14.99 -8.86 6.79
CA GLU A 256 15.69 -9.14 8.06
C GLU A 256 14.73 -9.43 9.21
N VAL A 257 13.67 -8.63 9.34
CA VAL A 257 12.62 -8.85 10.34
C VAL A 257 11.92 -10.17 10.04
N LEU A 258 11.46 -10.38 8.79
CA LEU A 258 10.79 -11.61 8.39
C LEU A 258 11.62 -12.87 8.69
N MET A 259 12.93 -12.85 8.44
CA MET A 259 13.83 -13.97 8.75
C MET A 259 13.81 -14.36 10.23
N ARG A 260 13.65 -13.41 11.15
CA ARG A 260 13.59 -13.69 12.61
C ARG A 260 12.23 -14.27 13.02
N ARG A 261 11.18 -14.02 12.23
CA ARG A 261 9.79 -14.38 12.55
C ARG A 261 9.10 -15.30 11.54
N MET A 262 9.86 -16.00 10.69
CA MET A 262 9.30 -16.79 9.58
C MET A 262 8.18 -17.75 9.99
N HIS A 263 8.28 -18.36 11.17
CA HIS A 263 7.27 -19.31 11.65
C HIS A 263 5.99 -18.65 12.17
N TYR A 264 6.04 -17.36 12.50
CA TYR A 264 4.92 -16.57 12.99
C TYR A 264 4.22 -15.78 11.89
N SER A 265 4.88 -15.56 10.75
CA SER A 265 4.34 -14.77 9.63
C SER A 265 3.84 -15.64 8.48
N LYS A 266 2.98 -16.64 8.72
CA LYS A 266 2.54 -17.56 7.65
C LYS A 266 1.43 -16.96 6.78
N THR A 267 0.51 -16.24 7.40
CA THR A 267 -0.62 -15.58 6.73
C THR A 267 -0.12 -14.58 5.70
N PHE A 268 0.99 -13.89 5.99
CA PHE A 268 1.66 -13.04 5.01
C PHE A 268 2.00 -13.78 3.72
N GLY A 269 2.67 -14.92 3.79
CA GLY A 269 3.06 -15.72 2.62
C GLY A 269 1.85 -16.22 1.84
N GLU A 270 0.85 -16.75 2.53
CA GLU A 270 -0.42 -17.20 1.93
C GLU A 270 -1.09 -16.06 1.14
N ASN A 271 -1.17 -14.86 1.73
CA ASN A 271 -1.81 -13.70 1.11
C ASN A 271 -1.00 -13.09 -0.04
N LEU A 272 0.34 -13.19 -0.04
CA LEU A 272 1.14 -12.78 -1.22
C LEU A 272 0.72 -13.55 -2.47
N ILE A 273 0.53 -14.87 -2.35
CA ILE A 273 0.14 -15.73 -3.47
C ILE A 273 -1.30 -15.45 -3.88
N PHE A 274 -2.15 -15.27 -2.89
CA PHE A 274 -3.57 -15.04 -3.09
C PHE A 274 -3.86 -13.70 -3.79
N MET A 275 -3.22 -12.62 -3.34
CA MET A 275 -3.30 -11.30 -3.98
C MET A 275 -2.77 -11.36 -5.41
N LEU A 276 -1.68 -12.09 -5.66
CA LEU A 276 -1.15 -12.29 -7.01
C LEU A 276 -2.13 -13.06 -7.91
N ASN A 277 -2.79 -14.08 -7.37
CA ASN A 277 -3.75 -14.90 -8.11
C ASN A 277 -5.07 -14.18 -8.44
N ARG A 278 -5.47 -13.21 -7.61
CA ARG A 278 -6.71 -12.42 -7.75
C ARG A 278 -6.54 -11.05 -8.41
N ALA A 279 -5.31 -10.62 -8.64
CA ALA A 279 -5.02 -9.34 -9.26
C ALA A 279 -5.67 -9.25 -10.65
N SER A 280 -6.32 -8.12 -10.93
CA SER A 280 -6.96 -7.84 -12.22
C SER A 280 -6.05 -6.98 -13.11
N ASP A 281 -6.44 -6.73 -14.36
CA ASP A 281 -5.67 -5.89 -15.30
C ASP A 281 -5.83 -4.37 -15.05
N THR A 282 -6.07 -3.95 -13.80
CA THR A 282 -6.14 -2.53 -13.45
C THR A 282 -4.73 -1.95 -13.28
N GLU A 283 -4.52 -0.66 -13.56
CA GLU A 283 -3.19 -0.03 -13.41
C GLU A 283 -2.64 -0.16 -11.99
N GLU A 284 -3.50 -0.05 -10.96
CA GLU A 284 -3.11 -0.23 -9.57
C GLU A 284 -2.65 -1.67 -9.29
N ASP A 285 -3.42 -2.65 -9.76
CA ASP A 285 -3.09 -4.06 -9.56
C ASP A 285 -1.80 -4.44 -10.28
N LEU A 286 -1.53 -3.93 -11.49
CA LEU A 286 -0.27 -4.16 -12.19
C LEU A 286 0.93 -3.65 -11.40
N VAL A 287 0.81 -2.46 -10.78
CA VAL A 287 1.85 -1.91 -9.90
C VAL A 287 2.00 -2.78 -8.64
N MET A 288 0.89 -3.20 -8.05
CA MET A 288 0.88 -4.08 -6.87
C MET A 288 1.55 -5.43 -7.19
N GLN A 289 1.22 -6.06 -8.32
CA GLN A 289 1.87 -7.29 -8.79
C GLN A 289 3.39 -7.12 -8.93
N LEU A 290 3.86 -6.00 -9.50
CA LEU A 290 5.30 -5.70 -9.59
C LEU A 290 5.96 -5.65 -8.20
N LEU A 291 5.30 -5.05 -7.20
CA LEU A 291 5.82 -4.99 -5.83
C LEU A 291 5.83 -6.38 -5.16
N LEU A 292 4.77 -7.17 -5.34
CA LEU A 292 4.71 -8.57 -4.86
C LEU A 292 5.83 -9.41 -5.48
N LEU A 293 6.04 -9.30 -6.78
CA LEU A 293 7.10 -10.04 -7.46
C LEU A 293 8.50 -9.64 -6.99
N LYS A 294 8.73 -8.35 -6.70
CA LYS A 294 10.01 -7.87 -6.15
C LYS A 294 10.28 -8.47 -4.76
N ILE A 295 9.29 -8.55 -3.87
CA ILE A 295 9.51 -9.19 -2.56
C ILE A 295 9.71 -10.71 -2.70
N LEU A 296 8.96 -11.39 -3.59
CA LEU A 296 9.17 -12.81 -3.89
C LEU A 296 10.58 -13.07 -4.43
N TYR A 297 11.09 -12.20 -5.31
CA TYR A 297 12.48 -12.26 -5.77
C TYR A 297 13.46 -12.24 -4.59
N LEU A 298 13.28 -11.31 -3.65
CA LEU A 298 14.15 -11.18 -2.48
C LEU A 298 14.07 -12.41 -1.57
N LEU A 299 12.87 -12.98 -1.36
CA LEU A 299 12.68 -14.19 -0.56
C LEU A 299 13.38 -15.40 -1.18
N PHE A 300 13.30 -15.58 -2.50
CA PHE A 300 13.93 -16.72 -3.18
C PHE A 300 15.44 -16.55 -3.40
N THR A 301 15.97 -15.33 -3.31
CA THR A 301 17.41 -15.06 -3.54
C THR A 301 18.19 -14.83 -2.25
N THR A 302 17.52 -14.53 -1.14
CA THR A 302 18.16 -14.37 0.17
C THR A 302 18.37 -15.73 0.85
N PRO A 303 19.61 -16.09 1.22
CA PRO A 303 19.86 -17.32 1.97
C PRO A 303 19.13 -17.32 3.32
N GLY A 304 18.42 -18.39 3.61
CA GLY A 304 17.63 -18.55 4.85
C GLY A 304 16.13 -18.28 4.70
N THR A 305 15.69 -17.58 3.65
CA THR A 305 14.26 -17.36 3.35
C THR A 305 13.74 -18.23 2.21
N GLN A 306 14.62 -19.00 1.57
CA GLN A 306 14.31 -19.81 0.38
C GLN A 306 13.25 -20.89 0.62
N GLU A 307 13.13 -21.37 1.86
CA GLU A 307 12.17 -22.40 2.27
C GLU A 307 10.97 -21.82 3.03
N TYR A 308 10.75 -20.50 2.95
CA TYR A 308 9.68 -19.82 3.67
C TYR A 308 8.28 -20.31 3.29
N PHE A 309 8.05 -20.61 2.01
CA PHE A 309 6.77 -21.13 1.52
C PHE A 309 6.72 -22.66 1.61
N TYR A 310 5.53 -23.20 1.87
CA TYR A 310 5.30 -24.64 1.77
C TYR A 310 5.34 -25.10 0.31
N THR A 311 5.68 -26.37 0.08
CA THR A 311 5.78 -26.92 -1.28
C THR A 311 4.47 -26.84 -2.06
N ASN A 312 3.32 -26.92 -1.40
CA ASN A 312 2.02 -26.78 -2.05
C ASN A 312 1.80 -25.34 -2.56
N ASP A 313 2.15 -24.35 -1.73
CA ASP A 313 2.05 -22.94 -2.09
C ASP A 313 2.97 -22.60 -3.27
N LEU A 314 4.19 -23.16 -3.29
CA LEU A 314 5.11 -23.00 -4.42
C LEU A 314 4.55 -23.59 -5.73
N ARG A 315 3.84 -24.72 -5.67
CA ARG A 315 3.18 -25.31 -6.85
C ARG A 315 2.04 -24.42 -7.35
N VAL A 316 1.24 -23.87 -6.44
CA VAL A 316 0.21 -22.87 -6.78
C VAL A 316 0.84 -21.63 -7.41
N LEU A 317 1.95 -21.15 -6.85
CA LEU A 317 2.67 -20.00 -7.39
C LEU A 317 3.21 -20.26 -8.81
N VAL A 318 3.74 -21.46 -9.09
CA VAL A 318 4.13 -21.85 -10.45
C VAL A 318 2.93 -21.81 -11.41
N ASP A 319 1.76 -22.28 -10.97
CA ASP A 319 0.56 -22.27 -11.80
C ASP A 319 0.08 -20.85 -12.12
N VAL A 320 0.11 -19.96 -11.12
CA VAL A 320 -0.14 -18.52 -11.32
C VAL A 320 0.86 -17.97 -12.33
N PHE A 321 2.16 -18.19 -12.14
CA PHE A 321 3.19 -17.68 -13.05
C PHE A 321 3.01 -18.15 -14.50
N LEU A 322 2.64 -19.42 -14.70
CA LEU A 322 2.43 -19.97 -16.04
C LEU A 322 1.19 -19.37 -16.71
N ARG A 323 0.12 -19.14 -15.96
CA ARG A 323 -1.08 -18.45 -16.45
C ARG A 323 -0.75 -17.01 -16.83
N GLU A 324 -0.20 -16.24 -15.90
CA GLU A 324 0.10 -14.81 -16.10
C GLU A 324 1.10 -14.61 -17.25
N LEU A 325 2.15 -15.43 -17.37
CA LEU A 325 3.10 -15.30 -18.48
C LEU A 325 2.47 -15.50 -19.87
N VAL A 326 1.40 -16.29 -19.96
CA VAL A 326 0.66 -16.52 -21.21
C VAL A 326 -0.35 -15.42 -21.46
N ASP A 327 -1.07 -15.01 -20.42
CA ASP A 327 -2.21 -14.08 -20.53
C ASP A 327 -1.77 -12.60 -20.58
N LEU A 328 -0.55 -12.29 -20.13
CA LEU A 328 -0.06 -10.90 -20.08
C LEU A 328 -0.03 -10.23 -21.47
N PRO A 329 -0.64 -9.03 -21.62
CA PRO A 329 -0.69 -8.31 -22.88
C PRO A 329 0.72 -7.90 -23.33
N GLU A 330 0.86 -7.58 -24.62
CA GLU A 330 2.18 -7.30 -25.17
C GLU A 330 2.86 -6.08 -24.54
N GLU A 331 2.06 -5.09 -24.18
CA GLU A 331 2.43 -3.81 -23.59
C GLU A 331 3.05 -3.95 -22.18
N SER A 332 2.70 -5.00 -21.43
CA SER A 332 3.18 -5.23 -20.05
C SER A 332 4.55 -5.94 -20.00
N GLU A 333 5.52 -5.47 -20.80
CA GLU A 333 6.85 -6.08 -20.88
C GLU A 333 7.60 -6.04 -19.54
N ALA A 334 7.54 -4.93 -18.80
CA ALA A 334 8.24 -4.79 -17.52
C ALA A 334 7.77 -5.84 -16.50
N LEU A 335 6.46 -6.09 -16.47
CA LEU A 335 5.85 -7.10 -15.62
C LEU A 335 6.24 -8.51 -16.08
N ARG A 336 6.18 -8.80 -17.39
CA ARG A 336 6.67 -10.08 -17.95
C ARG A 336 8.13 -10.35 -17.59
N HIS A 337 9.01 -9.35 -17.72
CA HIS A 337 10.41 -9.47 -17.33
C HIS A 337 10.56 -9.75 -15.83
N THR A 338 9.70 -9.16 -15.00
CA THR A 338 9.74 -9.34 -13.55
C THR A 338 9.29 -10.77 -13.18
N TYR A 339 8.21 -11.29 -13.77
CA TYR A 339 7.82 -12.69 -13.62
C TYR A 339 8.94 -13.65 -14.00
N LEU A 340 9.57 -13.45 -15.17
CA LEU A 340 10.68 -14.31 -15.62
C LEU A 340 11.91 -14.22 -14.70
N ARG A 341 12.20 -13.04 -14.13
CA ARG A 341 13.29 -12.87 -13.15
C ARG A 341 13.02 -13.59 -11.84
N VAL A 342 11.75 -13.68 -11.41
CA VAL A 342 11.35 -14.39 -10.19
C VAL A 342 11.21 -15.90 -10.43
N LEU A 343 10.80 -16.31 -11.64
CA LEU A 343 10.64 -17.72 -12.01
C LEU A 343 11.96 -18.49 -11.86
N ASN A 344 13.09 -17.89 -12.27
CA ASN A 344 14.38 -18.55 -12.17
C ASN A 344 14.78 -18.93 -10.71
N PRO A 345 14.82 -18.01 -9.73
CA PRO A 345 15.10 -18.37 -8.35
C PRO A 345 13.97 -19.20 -7.72
N LEU A 346 12.71 -19.02 -8.12
CA LEU A 346 11.61 -19.90 -7.68
C LEU A 346 11.90 -21.37 -7.99
N LEU A 347 12.36 -21.70 -9.20
CA LEU A 347 12.65 -23.07 -9.60
C LEU A 347 13.97 -23.61 -9.02
N ASN A 348 14.99 -22.77 -8.90
CA ASN A 348 16.36 -23.22 -8.61
C ASN A 348 16.79 -23.09 -7.15
N ASN A 349 16.16 -22.21 -6.39
CA ASN A 349 16.58 -21.89 -5.03
C ASN A 349 15.62 -22.41 -3.97
N THR A 350 14.41 -22.83 -4.35
CA THR A 350 13.40 -23.36 -3.42
C THR A 350 13.40 -24.90 -3.42
N GLN A 351 12.48 -25.48 -2.64
CA GLN A 351 12.24 -26.92 -2.57
C GLN A 351 11.85 -27.54 -3.93
N LEU A 352 11.40 -26.73 -4.91
CA LEU A 352 11.08 -27.19 -6.26
C LEU A 352 12.31 -27.70 -7.04
N LYS A 353 13.52 -27.31 -6.63
CA LYS A 353 14.76 -27.85 -7.21
C LYS A 353 14.86 -29.37 -7.03
N GLU A 354 14.47 -29.87 -5.86
CA GLU A 354 14.53 -31.29 -5.51
C GLU A 354 13.26 -32.04 -5.93
N ALA A 355 12.13 -31.34 -5.97
CA ALA A 355 10.83 -31.87 -6.39
C ALA A 355 10.28 -31.10 -7.60
N PRO A 356 10.78 -31.37 -8.82
CA PRO A 356 10.38 -30.64 -10.01
C PRO A 356 8.88 -30.73 -10.27
N PHE A 357 8.27 -29.62 -10.67
CA PHE A 357 6.84 -29.51 -10.88
C PHE A 357 6.55 -28.89 -12.26
N LYS A 358 5.77 -29.60 -13.08
CA LYS A 358 5.31 -29.12 -14.41
C LYS A 358 6.40 -28.69 -15.40
N ASN A 359 7.64 -29.20 -15.31
CA ASN A 359 8.76 -28.85 -16.22
C ASN A 359 8.37 -28.87 -17.71
N ALA A 360 7.62 -29.88 -18.16
CA ALA A 360 7.19 -29.95 -19.56
C ALA A 360 6.29 -28.77 -19.97
N GLN A 361 5.43 -28.29 -19.06
CA GLN A 361 4.59 -27.12 -19.30
C GLN A 361 5.40 -25.83 -19.20
N ILE A 362 6.28 -25.71 -18.20
CA ILE A 362 7.20 -24.55 -18.06
C ILE A 362 8.02 -24.37 -19.33
N ARG A 363 8.68 -25.43 -19.80
CA ARG A 363 9.47 -25.41 -21.03
C ARG A 363 8.66 -25.02 -22.25
N ARG A 364 7.43 -25.54 -22.39
CA ARG A 364 6.52 -25.16 -23.50
C ARG A 364 6.14 -23.69 -23.43
N THR A 365 5.75 -23.18 -22.26
CA THR A 365 5.39 -21.77 -22.06
C THR A 365 6.59 -20.85 -22.34
N LEU A 366 7.78 -21.18 -21.84
CA LEU A 366 9.00 -20.44 -22.10
C LEU A 366 9.34 -20.43 -23.60
N GLN A 367 9.22 -21.56 -24.28
CA GLN A 367 9.43 -21.66 -25.73
C GLN A 367 8.39 -20.85 -26.52
N SER A 368 7.12 -20.86 -26.10
CA SER A 368 6.07 -20.09 -26.80
C SER A 368 6.30 -18.59 -26.73
N LEU A 369 6.94 -18.09 -25.66
CA LEU A 369 7.31 -16.67 -25.51
C LEU A 369 8.38 -16.22 -26.52
N ILE A 370 9.16 -17.15 -27.09
CA ILE A 370 10.22 -16.83 -28.05
C ILE A 370 9.97 -17.37 -29.47
N SER A 371 8.97 -18.24 -29.66
CA SER A 371 8.73 -18.92 -30.94
C SER A 371 8.08 -18.03 -32.00
N ASN A 372 7.27 -17.05 -31.60
CA ASN A 372 6.47 -16.23 -32.53
C ASN A 372 7.19 -14.95 -33.00
N GLY A 373 8.52 -14.99 -33.12
CA GLY A 373 9.34 -13.83 -33.50
C GLY A 373 9.08 -13.25 -34.91
N ASN A 374 8.31 -13.95 -35.74
CA ASN A 374 7.91 -13.47 -37.07
C ASN A 374 6.61 -12.64 -37.04
N ILE A 375 5.83 -12.74 -35.95
CA ILE A 375 4.53 -12.07 -35.78
C ILE A 375 4.62 -10.99 -34.70
N ARG A 376 5.59 -11.12 -33.77
CA ARG A 376 5.75 -10.28 -32.60
C ARG A 376 7.22 -9.91 -32.40
N ASP A 377 7.48 -8.63 -32.15
CA ASP A 377 8.83 -8.16 -31.79
C ASP A 377 9.21 -8.66 -30.40
N ILE A 378 10.14 -9.62 -30.34
CA ILE A 378 10.66 -10.15 -29.08
C ILE A 378 11.87 -9.33 -28.66
N THR A 379 11.73 -8.61 -27.55
CA THR A 379 12.85 -7.84 -27.01
C THR A 379 14.03 -8.73 -26.59
N PRO A 380 15.28 -8.26 -26.75
CA PRO A 380 16.47 -9.05 -26.42
C PRO A 380 16.51 -9.42 -24.93
N THR A 381 15.95 -8.57 -24.07
CA THR A 381 15.81 -8.84 -22.63
C THR A 381 14.90 -10.02 -22.37
N THR A 382 13.74 -10.09 -23.04
CA THR A 382 12.81 -11.22 -22.91
C THR A 382 13.50 -12.52 -23.31
N ARG A 383 14.15 -12.54 -24.47
CA ARG A 383 14.91 -13.71 -24.95
C ARG A 383 15.95 -14.16 -23.93
N ARG A 384 16.77 -13.24 -23.42
CA ARG A 384 17.80 -13.55 -22.42
C ARG A 384 17.23 -14.15 -21.14
N LEU A 385 16.11 -13.62 -20.66
CA LEU A 385 15.46 -14.11 -19.43
C LEU A 385 14.82 -15.49 -19.62
N VAL A 386 14.19 -15.73 -20.78
CA VAL A 386 13.65 -17.03 -21.15
C VAL A 386 14.76 -18.07 -21.27
N GLU A 387 15.82 -17.77 -22.01
CA GLU A 387 16.97 -18.67 -22.16
C GLU A 387 17.63 -18.99 -20.81
N ARG A 388 17.74 -17.99 -19.92
CA ARG A 388 18.23 -18.22 -18.56
C ARG A 388 17.36 -19.22 -17.79
N CYS A 389 16.04 -19.13 -17.89
CA CYS A 389 15.14 -20.09 -17.24
C CYS A 389 15.27 -21.49 -17.85
N LEU A 390 15.30 -21.59 -19.18
CA LEU A 390 15.45 -22.86 -19.91
C LEU A 390 16.79 -23.56 -19.62
N ASN A 391 17.86 -22.82 -19.39
CA ASN A 391 19.18 -23.38 -19.09
C ASN A 391 19.35 -23.79 -17.61
N SER A 392 18.39 -23.47 -16.75
CA SER A 392 18.45 -23.80 -15.33
C SER A 392 17.59 -25.01 -14.96
N GLU A 393 16.70 -25.47 -15.85
CA GLU A 393 16.13 -26.82 -15.81
C GLU A 393 17.16 -27.86 -16.26
#